data_AF-I3JH11-F1
#
_entry.id   AF-I3JH11-F1
#
_cell.length_a   1.000
_cell.length_b   1.000
_cell.length_c   1.000
_cell.angle_alpha   90.00
_cell.angle_beta   90.00
_cell.angle_gamma   90.00
#
_symmetry.space_group_name_H-M   'P 1'
#
loop_
_entity.id
_entity.type
_entity.pdbx_description
1 polymer ?
#
loop_
_entity_poly.entity_id
_entity_poly.type
_entity_poly.pdbx_seq_one_letter_code
_entity_poly.pdbx_strand_id
1 'polypeptide(L)'
;MSGVCFLLLMLPLLSAQTYHWGPCPTPKVQPNFNLQQYLGKWYEIEKLPAPFARGKCIEINYSIRRDGTIQLLTSQIYKDKKRHAEGTGVVPDPREPAKLGVSFSYFTPYVPYWVLTTDYTSLSVVYSCTDILRIFHFNYSWILARSPYLPPETVRYAKQLLIDEGIDIFRMTHTDQNCKDK
;
A
#
# COMPACT_ATOMS: atom_id res chain seq x y z
N MET A 1 13.60 -55.22 -11.29
CA MET A 1 14.10 -53.88 -10.96
C MET A 1 12.97 -52.91 -11.21
N SER A 2 12.21 -52.57 -10.16
CA SER A 2 10.98 -51.80 -10.27
C SER A 2 11.33 -50.31 -10.42
N GLY A 3 10.88 -49.69 -11.51
CA GLY A 3 11.15 -48.30 -11.83
C GLY A 3 10.44 -47.35 -10.87
N VAL A 4 11.22 -46.56 -10.13
CA VAL A 4 10.72 -45.47 -9.30
C VAL A 4 10.33 -44.32 -10.23
N CYS A 5 9.03 -44.10 -10.38
CA CYS A 5 8.48 -42.96 -11.10
C CYS A 5 8.58 -41.73 -10.20
N PHE A 6 9.59 -40.88 -10.42
CA PHE A 6 9.69 -39.56 -9.79
C PHE A 6 8.62 -38.65 -10.39
N LEU A 7 7.49 -38.54 -9.69
CA LEU A 7 6.54 -37.43 -9.87
C LEU A 7 7.21 -36.14 -9.38
N LEU A 8 7.91 -35.46 -10.30
CA LEU A 8 8.30 -34.06 -10.15
C LEU A 8 7.02 -33.22 -10.12
N LEU A 9 6.51 -32.98 -8.91
CA LEU A 9 5.52 -31.95 -8.63
C LEU A 9 6.08 -30.61 -9.10
N MET A 10 5.64 -30.17 -10.27
CA MET A 10 5.82 -28.83 -10.78
C MET A 10 5.11 -27.87 -9.82
N LEU A 11 5.86 -27.31 -8.87
CA LEU A 11 5.41 -26.20 -8.03
C LEU A 11 4.99 -25.06 -8.95
N PRO A 12 3.71 -24.66 -8.98
CA PRO A 12 3.32 -23.47 -9.71
C PRO A 12 3.98 -22.27 -9.03
N LEU A 13 4.82 -21.55 -9.76
CA LEU A 13 5.36 -20.24 -9.38
C LEU A 13 4.22 -19.21 -9.34
N LEU A 14 3.32 -19.34 -8.36
CA LEU A 14 2.34 -18.35 -7.98
C LEU A 14 2.99 -17.32 -7.05
N SER A 15 4.09 -16.70 -7.47
CA SER A 15 4.72 -15.62 -6.71
C SER A 15 4.33 -14.27 -7.30
N ALA A 16 3.09 -13.85 -7.04
CA ALA A 16 2.70 -12.46 -7.30
C ALA A 16 2.11 -11.73 -6.09
N GLN A 17 1.81 -12.42 -4.99
CA GLN A 17 1.44 -11.83 -3.69
C GLN A 17 2.10 -12.62 -2.56
N THR A 18 2.67 -11.92 -1.58
CA THR A 18 3.15 -12.53 -0.34
C THR A 18 1.94 -12.84 0.53
N TYR A 19 1.60 -14.12 0.63
CA TYR A 19 0.70 -14.59 1.67
C TYR A 19 1.55 -14.92 2.90
N HIS A 20 1.07 -14.53 4.06
CA HIS A 20 1.71 -14.79 5.34
C HIS A 20 0.80 -15.68 6.17
N TRP A 21 1.37 -16.61 6.93
CA TRP A 21 0.61 -17.46 7.83
C TRP A 21 0.16 -16.67 9.06
N GLY A 22 -1.02 -17.04 9.59
CA GLY A 22 -1.62 -16.40 10.74
C GLY A 22 -2.35 -15.09 10.42
N PRO A 23 -2.89 -14.43 11.47
CA PRO A 23 -3.69 -13.23 11.31
C PRO A 23 -2.84 -12.01 10.89
N CYS A 24 -3.50 -10.96 10.41
CA CYS A 24 -2.86 -9.66 10.17
C CYS A 24 -2.20 -9.13 11.45
N PRO A 25 -0.97 -8.59 11.35
CA PRO A 25 -0.40 -7.69 12.34
C PRO A 25 -1.37 -6.56 12.70
N THR A 26 -1.29 -6.08 13.94
CA THR A 26 -2.13 -4.98 14.45
C THR A 26 -1.26 -3.77 14.79
N PRO A 27 -0.67 -3.12 13.76
CA PRO A 27 0.28 -2.06 13.98
C PRO A 27 -0.38 -0.84 14.63
N LYS A 28 0.41 -0.06 15.37
CA LYS A 28 -0.02 1.26 15.84
C LYS A 28 -0.23 2.19 14.66
N VAL A 29 -1.26 3.03 14.76
CA VAL A 29 -1.60 4.03 13.75
C VAL A 29 -1.26 5.44 14.21
N GLN A 30 -1.16 6.38 13.27
CA GLN A 30 -0.81 7.77 13.56
C GLN A 30 -1.75 8.35 14.63
N PRO A 31 -1.21 8.77 15.79
CA PRO A 31 -2.03 9.41 16.81
C PRO A 31 -2.51 10.78 16.32
N ASN A 32 -3.73 11.14 16.72
CA ASN A 32 -4.37 12.42 16.39
C ASN A 32 -4.33 12.74 14.89
N PHE A 33 -4.56 11.73 14.05
CA PHE A 33 -4.50 11.89 12.61
C PHE A 33 -5.48 12.94 12.09
N ASN A 34 -4.95 13.91 11.33
CA ASN A 34 -5.73 14.97 10.73
C ASN A 34 -5.88 14.74 9.22
N LEU A 35 -7.07 14.30 8.80
CA LEU A 35 -7.37 14.02 7.40
C LEU A 35 -7.18 15.27 6.51
N GLN A 36 -7.55 16.45 6.97
CA GLN A 36 -7.47 17.69 6.18
C GLN A 36 -6.02 18.03 5.80
N GLN A 37 -5.07 17.85 6.73
CA GLN A 37 -3.64 18.04 6.46
C GLN A 37 -3.06 16.94 5.56
N TYR A 38 -3.68 15.76 5.55
CA TYR A 38 -3.25 14.62 4.76
C TYR A 38 -3.65 14.70 3.28
N LEU A 39 -4.66 15.50 2.95
CA LEU A 39 -5.15 15.69 1.58
C LEU A 39 -4.06 16.17 0.60
N GLY A 40 -4.36 16.08 -0.68
CA GLY A 40 -3.49 16.47 -1.78
C GLY A 40 -2.62 15.33 -2.29
N LYS A 41 -1.56 15.69 -2.99
CA LYS A 41 -0.71 14.74 -3.73
C LYS A 41 0.31 14.06 -2.83
N TRP A 42 0.50 12.77 -3.08
CA TRP A 42 1.56 11.92 -2.54
C TRP A 42 2.17 11.08 -3.67
N TYR A 43 3.48 10.89 -3.63
CA TYR A 43 4.26 10.01 -4.50
C TYR A 43 4.53 8.70 -3.79
N GLU A 44 4.39 7.57 -4.49
CA GLU A 44 4.79 6.28 -3.96
C GLU A 44 6.31 6.12 -4.11
N ILE A 45 7.04 6.03 -2.99
CA ILE A 45 8.50 5.92 -2.97
C ILE A 45 8.93 4.45 -2.91
N GLU A 46 8.32 3.69 -2.01
CA GLU A 46 8.51 2.24 -1.95
C GLU A 46 7.20 1.54 -1.62
N LYS A 47 7.09 0.29 -2.03
CA LYS A 47 5.89 -0.53 -1.78
C LYS A 47 6.20 -2.02 -1.62
N LEU A 48 5.36 -2.70 -0.85
CA LEU A 48 5.22 -4.15 -0.98
C LEU A 48 4.57 -4.52 -2.33
N PRO A 49 4.78 -5.74 -2.84
CA PRO A 49 4.28 -6.14 -4.15
C PRO A 49 2.77 -5.94 -4.31
N ALA A 50 2.40 -5.01 -5.19
CA ALA A 50 1.03 -4.65 -5.50
C ALA A 50 0.76 -4.91 -6.99
N PRO A 51 0.04 -6.00 -7.38
CA PRO A 51 -0.18 -6.36 -8.78
C PRO A 51 -0.90 -5.28 -9.62
N PHE A 52 -1.60 -4.36 -8.98
CA PHE A 52 -2.30 -3.22 -9.60
C PHE A 52 -1.40 -1.99 -9.81
N ALA A 53 -0.23 -1.94 -9.18
CA ALA A 53 0.68 -0.79 -9.18
C ALA A 53 2.09 -1.17 -9.70
N ARG A 54 2.16 -1.81 -10.88
CA ARG A 54 3.42 -2.32 -11.46
C ARG A 54 4.21 -1.30 -12.31
N GLY A 55 3.68 -0.09 -12.48
CA GLY A 55 4.32 0.97 -13.24
C GLY A 55 5.40 1.74 -12.47
N LYS A 56 5.82 2.84 -13.09
CA LYS A 56 6.66 3.90 -12.53
C LYS A 56 5.83 5.18 -12.38
N CYS A 57 6.40 6.21 -11.75
CA CYS A 57 5.79 7.53 -11.63
C CYS A 57 4.44 7.49 -10.91
N ILE A 58 4.35 6.65 -9.88
CA ILE A 58 3.10 6.41 -9.18
C ILE A 58 2.84 7.57 -8.23
N GLU A 59 1.70 8.25 -8.41
CA GLU A 59 1.21 9.29 -7.51
C GLU A 59 -0.26 9.04 -7.19
N ILE A 60 -0.67 9.46 -5.99
CA ILE A 60 -2.04 9.46 -5.50
C ILE A 60 -2.40 10.88 -5.08
N ASN A 61 -3.55 11.38 -5.50
CA ASN A 61 -4.12 12.62 -5.00
C ASN A 61 -5.39 12.34 -4.19
N TYR A 62 -5.38 12.78 -2.93
CA TYR A 62 -6.53 12.68 -2.03
C TYR A 62 -7.32 13.98 -2.02
N SER A 63 -8.62 13.91 -2.18
CA SER A 63 -9.54 15.06 -2.07
C SER A 63 -10.84 14.66 -1.39
N ILE A 64 -11.58 15.63 -0.86
CA ILE A 64 -12.90 15.38 -0.25
C ILE A 64 -13.99 15.62 -1.30
N ARG A 65 -14.90 14.65 -1.44
CA ARG A 65 -16.09 14.77 -2.27
C ARG A 65 -17.21 15.49 -1.53
N ARG A 66 -18.23 15.92 -2.27
CA ARG A 66 -19.41 16.61 -1.70
C ARG A 66 -20.18 15.77 -0.70
N ASP A 67 -20.15 14.44 -0.84
CA ASP A 67 -20.79 13.48 0.07
C ASP A 67 -19.96 13.18 1.32
N GLY A 68 -18.81 13.83 1.49
CA GLY A 68 -17.90 13.62 2.63
C GLY A 68 -16.95 12.43 2.47
N THR A 69 -17.05 11.64 1.40
CA THR A 69 -16.09 10.57 1.11
C THR A 69 -14.77 11.13 0.57
N ILE A 70 -13.70 10.36 0.70
CA ILE A 70 -12.38 10.70 0.17
C ILE A 70 -12.29 10.15 -1.26
N GLN A 71 -11.94 10.99 -2.23
CA GLN A 71 -11.54 10.54 -3.56
C GLN A 71 -10.04 10.24 -3.57
N LEU A 72 -9.67 9.08 -4.11
CA LEU A 72 -8.28 8.69 -4.35
C LEU A 72 -8.06 8.61 -5.86
N LEU A 73 -7.41 9.62 -6.45
CA LEU A 73 -7.04 9.58 -7.86
C LEU A 73 -5.59 9.14 -8.00
N THR A 74 -5.36 7.93 -8.51
CA THR A 74 -4.01 7.40 -8.74
C THR A 74 -3.62 7.51 -10.20
N SER A 75 -2.33 7.71 -10.46
CA SER A 75 -1.77 7.60 -11.80
C SER A 75 -0.45 6.85 -11.79
N GLN A 76 -0.16 6.16 -12.89
CA GLN A 76 1.10 5.44 -13.10
C GLN A 76 1.46 5.41 -14.59
N ILE A 77 2.74 5.27 -14.91
CA ILE A 77 3.22 4.97 -16.26
C ILE A 77 3.55 3.48 -16.30
N TYR A 78 2.82 2.71 -17.11
CA TYR A 78 3.03 1.27 -17.25
C TYR A 78 3.08 0.89 -18.72
N LYS A 79 4.20 0.28 -19.14
CA LYS A 79 4.51 -0.01 -20.57
C LYS A 79 4.36 1.25 -21.43
N ASP A 80 5.01 2.33 -20.98
CA ASP A 80 5.04 3.66 -21.63
C ASP A 80 3.67 4.31 -21.87
N LYS A 81 2.64 3.84 -21.16
CA LYS A 81 1.30 4.40 -21.20
C LYS A 81 0.89 4.90 -19.82
N LYS A 82 0.40 6.14 -19.76
CA LYS A 82 -0.22 6.70 -18.56
C LYS A 82 -1.53 5.96 -18.28
N ARG A 83 -1.70 5.50 -17.06
CA ARG A 83 -2.91 4.83 -16.56
C ARG A 83 -3.39 5.54 -15.32
N HIS A 84 -4.70 5.58 -15.15
CA HIS A 84 -5.37 6.18 -14.01
C HIS A 84 -6.31 5.17 -13.36
N ALA A 85 -6.48 5.29 -12.04
CA ALA A 85 -7.55 4.63 -11.33
C ALA A 85 -8.14 5.58 -10.30
N GLU A 86 -9.45 5.47 -10.09
CA GLU A 86 -10.15 6.24 -9.07
C GLU A 86 -10.66 5.28 -8.00
N GLY A 87 -10.40 5.63 -6.74
CA GLY A 87 -10.90 4.96 -5.56
C GLY A 87 -11.73 5.88 -4.67
N THR A 88 -12.44 5.27 -3.75
CA THR A 88 -13.22 5.90 -2.70
C THR A 88 -12.68 5.47 -1.35
N GLY A 89 -12.40 6.43 -0.48
CA GLY A 89 -11.98 6.24 0.90
C GLY A 89 -13.06 6.72 1.87
N VAL A 90 -13.15 6.04 3.01
CA VAL A 90 -14.03 6.38 4.12
C VAL A 90 -13.25 6.29 5.43
N VAL A 91 -13.75 6.96 6.47
CA VAL A 91 -13.30 6.80 7.86
C VAL A 91 -14.39 6.02 8.61
N PRO A 92 -14.23 4.69 8.80
CA PRO A 92 -15.27 3.85 9.40
C PRO A 92 -15.56 4.20 10.87
N ASP A 93 -14.52 4.54 11.65
CA ASP A 93 -14.66 5.04 13.02
C ASP A 93 -14.00 6.43 13.14
N PRO A 94 -14.78 7.50 13.36
CA PRO A 94 -14.24 8.85 13.59
C PRO A 94 -13.27 8.96 14.77
N ARG A 95 -13.27 8.00 15.72
CA ARG A 95 -12.35 7.95 16.85
C ARG A 95 -10.96 7.42 16.47
N GLU A 96 -10.85 6.71 15.35
CA GLU A 96 -9.58 6.21 14.81
C GLU A 96 -9.39 6.68 13.35
N PRO A 97 -9.27 8.00 13.11
CA PRO A 97 -9.32 8.57 11.76
C PRO A 97 -8.13 8.16 10.86
N ALA A 98 -7.06 7.61 11.45
CA ALA A 98 -5.94 7.02 10.73
C ALA A 98 -6.25 5.65 10.10
N LYS A 99 -7.34 4.98 10.50
CA LYS A 99 -7.79 3.70 9.95
C LYS A 99 -8.86 3.93 8.90
N LEU A 100 -8.43 4.19 7.68
CA LEU A 100 -9.36 4.38 6.55
C LEU A 100 -9.80 3.01 6.01
N GLY A 101 -10.93 3.02 5.31
CA GLY A 101 -11.34 1.96 4.40
C GLY A 101 -11.30 2.47 2.97
N VAL A 102 -10.72 1.72 2.03
CA VAL A 102 -10.59 2.13 0.62
C VAL A 102 -11.19 1.08 -0.32
N SER A 103 -11.86 1.51 -1.38
CA SER A 103 -12.35 0.64 -2.45
C SER A 103 -12.13 1.29 -3.82
N PHE A 104 -11.76 0.49 -4.82
CA PHE A 104 -11.64 0.90 -6.22
C PHE A 104 -12.80 0.40 -7.09
N SER A 105 -13.85 -0.16 -6.48
CA SER A 105 -15.08 -0.58 -7.15
C SER A 105 -16.28 -0.39 -6.23
N TYR A 106 -17.43 -0.01 -6.81
CA TYR A 106 -18.68 0.13 -6.07
C TYR A 106 -19.23 -1.20 -5.54
N PHE A 107 -18.77 -2.33 -6.10
CA PHE A 107 -19.27 -3.66 -5.77
C PHE A 107 -18.36 -4.44 -4.81
N THR A 108 -17.21 -3.87 -4.44
CA THR A 108 -16.26 -4.53 -3.54
C THR A 108 -16.29 -3.89 -2.16
N PRO A 109 -16.12 -4.68 -1.08
CA PRO A 109 -16.00 -4.13 0.26
C PRO A 109 -14.77 -3.22 0.36
N TYR A 110 -14.83 -2.27 1.30
CA TYR A 110 -13.68 -1.44 1.64
C TYR A 110 -12.59 -2.32 2.29
N VAL A 111 -11.37 -2.21 1.77
CA VAL A 111 -10.20 -2.84 2.39
C VAL A 111 -9.53 -1.87 3.37
N PRO A 112 -8.92 -2.36 4.46
CA PRO A 112 -8.20 -1.52 5.40
C PRO A 112 -7.09 -0.70 4.71
N TYR A 113 -6.98 0.58 5.05
CA TYR A 113 -5.93 1.49 4.60
C TYR A 113 -5.51 2.35 5.80
N TRP A 114 -4.50 1.89 6.53
CA TRP A 114 -4.12 2.46 7.82
C TRP A 114 -2.86 3.32 7.67
N VAL A 115 -2.94 4.58 8.10
CA VAL A 115 -1.78 5.47 8.18
C VAL A 115 -1.05 5.17 9.49
N LEU A 116 0.12 4.54 9.40
CA LEU A 116 0.92 4.16 10.57
C LEU A 116 1.64 5.36 11.17
N THR A 117 2.23 6.20 10.32
CA THR A 117 2.86 7.46 10.72
C THR A 117 2.80 8.45 9.57
N THR A 118 2.69 9.73 9.87
CA THR A 118 2.90 10.82 8.91
C THR A 118 3.24 12.11 9.62
N ASP A 119 4.12 12.90 9.02
CA ASP A 119 4.35 14.29 9.39
C ASP A 119 3.51 15.26 8.54
N TYR A 120 2.63 14.73 7.68
CA TYR A 120 1.77 15.43 6.71
C TYR A 120 2.51 16.16 5.58
N THR A 121 3.75 16.56 5.80
CA THR A 121 4.52 17.47 4.93
C THR A 121 5.61 16.79 4.13
N SER A 122 6.08 15.62 4.53
CA SER A 122 7.17 14.93 3.83
C SER A 122 6.92 13.43 3.67
N LEU A 123 6.54 12.72 4.73
CA LEU A 123 6.47 11.26 4.81
C LEU A 123 5.08 10.80 5.23
N SER A 124 4.64 9.69 4.65
CA SER A 124 3.59 8.86 5.22
C SER A 124 3.91 7.38 5.02
N VAL A 125 3.66 6.57 6.05
CA VAL A 125 3.75 5.11 5.98
C VAL A 125 2.35 4.56 6.10
N VAL A 126 1.95 3.77 5.11
CA VAL A 126 0.60 3.19 5.03
C VAL A 126 0.69 1.69 5.01
N TYR A 127 -0.20 1.03 5.73
CA TYR A 127 -0.37 -0.41 5.76
C TYR A 127 -1.80 -0.81 5.40
N SER A 128 -1.94 -1.91 4.68
CA SER A 128 -3.23 -2.54 4.36
C SER A 128 -3.08 -4.03 4.55
N CYS A 129 -4.03 -4.66 5.23
CA CYS A 129 -4.00 -6.10 5.42
C CYS A 129 -5.41 -6.68 5.40
N THR A 130 -5.54 -7.82 4.75
CA THR A 130 -6.79 -8.58 4.67
C THR A 130 -6.53 -10.01 5.09
N ASP A 131 -7.18 -10.41 6.17
CA ASP A 131 -7.20 -11.77 6.69
C ASP A 131 -8.15 -12.67 5.91
N ILE A 132 -7.70 -13.91 5.66
CA ILE A 132 -8.52 -14.99 5.11
C ILE A 132 -8.70 -16.05 6.18
N LEU A 133 -9.89 -16.09 6.77
CA LEU A 133 -10.30 -17.06 7.79
C LEU A 133 -9.34 -17.17 8.99
N ARG A 134 -8.51 -16.13 9.24
CA ARG A 134 -7.42 -16.12 10.24
C ARG A 134 -6.34 -17.19 10.03
N ILE A 135 -6.31 -17.84 8.87
CA ILE A 135 -5.31 -18.87 8.55
C ILE A 135 -4.10 -18.24 7.87
N PHE A 136 -4.37 -17.32 6.93
CA PHE A 136 -3.35 -16.55 6.25
C PHE A 136 -3.88 -15.17 5.91
N HIS A 137 -2.98 -14.24 5.62
CA HIS A 137 -3.33 -12.89 5.22
C HIS A 137 -2.52 -12.41 4.02
N PHE A 138 -3.05 -11.40 3.35
CA PHE A 138 -2.34 -10.60 2.37
C PHE A 138 -2.16 -9.20 2.91
N ASN A 139 -0.97 -8.65 2.70
CA ASN A 139 -0.68 -7.29 3.11
C ASN A 139 -0.10 -6.47 1.96
N TYR A 140 -0.21 -5.16 2.13
CA TYR A 140 0.46 -4.16 1.34
C TYR A 140 0.98 -3.10 2.29
N SER A 141 2.05 -2.46 1.89
CA SER A 141 2.60 -1.31 2.58
C SER A 141 3.17 -0.35 1.55
N TRP A 142 3.06 0.94 1.85
CA TRP A 142 3.56 2.02 1.02
C TRP A 142 4.29 3.03 1.87
N ILE A 143 5.48 3.42 1.42
CA ILE A 143 6.17 4.62 1.86
C ILE A 143 5.82 5.69 0.84
N LEU A 144 5.10 6.71 1.28
CA LEU A 144 4.64 7.82 0.47
C LEU A 144 5.39 9.10 0.82
N ALA A 145 5.51 10.00 -0.14
CA ALA A 145 6.14 11.29 0.06
C ALA A 145 5.44 12.46 -0.63
N ARG A 146 5.63 13.69 -0.12
CA ARG A 146 5.16 14.91 -0.80
C ARG A 146 6.01 15.32 -2.00
N SER A 147 7.21 14.75 -2.11
CA SER A 147 8.16 14.94 -3.21
C SER A 147 8.46 13.60 -3.89
N PRO A 148 8.88 13.56 -5.17
CA PRO A 148 9.34 12.33 -5.84
C PRO A 148 10.56 11.66 -5.19
N TYR A 149 11.17 12.30 -4.19
CA TYR A 149 12.34 11.82 -3.46
C TYR A 149 12.17 12.01 -1.95
N LEU A 150 12.67 11.05 -1.18
CA LEU A 150 12.85 11.14 0.27
C LEU A 150 14.33 10.95 0.62
N PRO A 151 14.82 11.63 1.67
CA PRO A 151 16.15 11.36 2.19
C PRO A 151 16.32 9.88 2.61
N PRO A 152 17.51 9.27 2.41
CA PRO A 152 17.71 7.86 2.71
C PRO A 152 17.45 7.49 4.18
N GLU A 153 17.74 8.39 5.10
CA GLU A 153 17.47 8.24 6.53
C GLU A 153 15.97 8.19 6.83
N THR A 154 15.14 8.98 6.14
CA THR A 154 13.68 8.98 6.28
C THR A 154 13.09 7.67 5.78
N VAL A 155 13.60 7.16 4.65
CA VAL A 155 13.21 5.84 4.13
C VAL A 155 13.63 4.72 5.09
N ARG A 156 14.83 4.79 5.66
CA ARG A 156 15.31 3.81 6.65
C ARG A 156 14.43 3.80 7.90
N TYR A 157 14.08 4.98 8.41
CA TYR A 157 13.14 5.12 9.53
C TYR A 157 11.79 4.46 9.22
N ALA A 158 11.21 4.75 8.05
CA ALA A 158 9.93 4.18 7.64
C ALA A 158 9.97 2.65 7.53
N LYS A 159 11.06 2.09 7.00
CA LYS A 159 11.29 0.64 6.95
C LYS A 159 11.44 0.02 8.32
N GLN A 160 12.20 0.65 9.21
CA GLN A 160 12.38 0.16 10.57
C GLN A 160 11.05 0.12 11.33
N LEU A 161 10.23 1.17 11.18
CA LEU A 161 8.88 1.21 11.75
C LEU A 161 8.02 0.03 11.28
N LEU A 162 8.06 -0.31 9.99
CA LEU A 162 7.32 -1.48 9.47
C LEU A 162 7.81 -2.79 10.11
N ILE A 163 9.13 -2.97 10.23
CA ILE A 163 9.73 -4.15 10.86
C ILE A 163 9.31 -4.25 12.34
N ASP A 164 9.41 -3.15 13.09
CA ASP A 164 9.09 -3.10 14.51
C ASP A 164 7.61 -3.42 14.79
N GLU A 165 6.74 -3.08 13.84
CA GLU A 165 5.30 -3.41 13.88
C GLU A 165 4.98 -4.81 13.30
N GLY A 166 6.00 -5.63 13.04
CA GLY A 166 5.86 -7.03 12.62
C GLY A 166 5.52 -7.22 11.14
N ILE A 167 5.77 -6.23 10.29
CA ILE A 167 5.50 -6.28 8.85
C ILE A 167 6.79 -6.69 8.13
N ASP A 168 6.75 -7.82 7.42
CA ASP A 168 7.88 -8.29 6.61
C ASP A 168 8.05 -7.40 5.36
N ILE A 169 9.21 -6.73 5.28
CA ILE A 169 9.56 -5.84 4.18
C ILE A 169 10.54 -6.46 3.18
N PHE A 170 10.85 -7.76 3.27
CA PHE A 170 11.85 -8.41 2.41
C PHE A 170 11.59 -8.21 0.91
N ARG A 171 10.32 -8.13 0.51
CA ARG A 171 9.90 -7.90 -0.87
C ARG A 171 9.53 -6.45 -1.19
N MET A 172 9.81 -5.51 -0.29
CA MET A 172 9.57 -4.10 -0.54
C MET A 172 10.50 -3.61 -1.64
N THR A 173 9.95 -2.88 -2.61
CA THR A 173 10.69 -2.40 -3.79
C THR A 173 10.52 -0.91 -3.95
N HIS A 174 11.57 -0.27 -4.47
CA HIS A 174 11.55 1.14 -4.83
C HIS A 174 10.72 1.37 -6.09
N THR A 175 9.92 2.43 -6.08
CA THR A 175 9.17 2.89 -7.25
C THR A 175 9.98 3.95 -7.97
N ASP A 176 10.27 3.72 -9.25
CA ASP A 176 10.95 4.70 -10.09
C ASP A 176 10.11 5.97 -10.26
N GLN A 177 10.65 7.10 -9.80
CA GLN A 177 10.05 8.43 -9.90
C GLN A 177 10.77 9.34 -10.90
N ASN A 178 11.69 8.81 -11.72
CA ASN A 178 12.36 9.56 -12.78
C ASN A 178 11.47 9.70 -14.02
N CYS A 179 10.50 10.60 -13.91
CA CYS A 179 9.45 10.82 -14.90
C CYS A 179 9.86 11.93 -15.87
N LYS A 180 10.66 11.59 -16.88
CA LYS A 180 11.12 12.53 -17.91
C LYS A 180 9.99 13.07 -18.81
N ASP A 181 8.83 12.41 -18.79
CA ASP A 181 7.70 12.65 -19.70
C ASP A 181 6.42 13.08 -18.95
N LYS A 182 6.51 14.13 -18.11
CA LYS A 182 5.30 14.75 -17.52
C LYS A 182 4.63 15.72 -18.48
#